data_AF-A0A952THH7-F1
#
_entry.id   AF-A0A952THH7-F1
#
_cell.length_a   1.000
_cell.length_b   1.000
_cell.length_c   1.000
_cell.angle_alpha   90.00
_cell.angle_beta   90.00
_cell.angle_gamma   90.00
#
_symmetry.space_group_name_H-M   'P 1'
#
loop_
_entity.id
_entity.type
_entity.pdbx_description
1 polymer ?
#
loop_
_entity_poly.entity_id
_entity_poly.type
_entity_poly.pdbx_seq_one_letter_code
_entity_poly.pdbx_strand_id
1 'polypeptide(L)'
;MQQIENQNEHISGPISDAVAIKKMRLLRRMKRKEAALLFNYSRSSIEKVENGRGKLTPDRVRRFVEAYGFTMNQFLDLKLGKLPDGFQPTAAPKKIRIIEHVELRRSYKKLITDEVRALRMFRKRKGFSQYAASEICGWCSATIGHIEQGRIELTEERIKHILGAYGFTLKEFYESVRSGIKREEVEDECLKLIQRLDDTRLLAVKGILEKF
;
A
#
# COMPACT_ATOMS: atom_id res chain seq x y z
N MET A 1 56.15 -39.60 29.80
CA MET A 1 54.83 -39.09 30.19
C MET A 1 54.24 -38.35 29.00
N GLN A 2 53.30 -39.01 28.32
CA GLN A 2 52.41 -38.38 27.33
C GLN A 2 51.39 -37.52 28.06
N GLN A 3 51.12 -36.32 27.56
CA GLN A 3 49.78 -35.73 27.57
C GLN A 3 49.58 -35.05 26.21
N ILE A 4 48.93 -35.81 25.32
CA ILE A 4 48.10 -35.31 24.23
C ILE A 4 46.71 -35.20 24.84
N GLU A 5 45.99 -34.10 24.60
CA GLU A 5 44.52 -33.92 24.59
C GLU A 5 44.24 -32.39 24.64
N ASN A 6 43.31 -31.77 23.93
CA ASN A 6 42.20 -32.26 23.12
C ASN A 6 41.76 -31.06 22.23
N GLN A 7 41.96 -31.13 20.91
CA GLN A 7 41.27 -30.23 19.98
C GLN A 7 39.89 -30.82 19.71
N ASN A 8 38.88 -30.34 20.45
CA ASN A 8 37.48 -30.60 20.11
C ASN A 8 37.10 -29.73 18.90
N GLU A 9 37.48 -30.16 17.69
CA GLU A 9 36.77 -29.75 16.49
C GLU A 9 35.37 -30.38 16.54
N HIS A 10 34.41 -29.63 17.06
CA HIS A 10 33.01 -30.01 17.04
C HIS A 10 32.52 -29.98 15.59
N ILE A 11 32.60 -31.13 14.90
CA ILE A 11 31.99 -31.31 13.58
C ILE A 11 30.48 -31.38 13.79
N SER A 12 29.83 -30.22 13.94
CA SER A 12 28.37 -30.12 13.85
C SER A 12 28.01 -30.10 12.37
N GLY A 13 27.18 -31.06 11.92
CA GLY A 13 26.63 -31.04 10.55
C GLY A 13 25.96 -29.70 10.20
N PRO A 14 25.71 -29.42 8.91
CA PRO A 14 25.22 -28.12 8.47
C PRO A 14 23.91 -27.75 9.17
N ILE A 15 23.89 -26.59 9.82
CA ILE A 15 22.67 -26.09 10.48
C ILE A 15 21.60 -25.75 9.45
N SER A 16 20.33 -25.82 9.83
CA SER A 16 19.21 -25.49 8.94
C SER A 16 19.18 -24.00 8.59
N ASP A 17 18.55 -23.65 7.46
CA ASP A 17 18.41 -22.26 7.01
C ASP A 17 17.72 -21.39 8.06
N ALA A 18 16.74 -21.94 8.78
CA ALA A 18 16.03 -21.25 9.85
C ALA A 18 16.98 -20.87 11.02
N VAL A 19 17.86 -21.80 11.40
CA VAL A 19 18.86 -21.58 12.46
C VAL A 19 19.92 -20.59 11.99
N ALA A 20 20.36 -20.69 10.73
CA ALA A 20 21.31 -19.74 10.13
C ALA A 20 20.73 -18.31 10.09
N ILE A 21 19.46 -18.14 9.70
CA ILE A 21 18.75 -16.85 9.73
C ILE A 21 18.68 -16.28 11.16
N LYS A 22 18.38 -17.12 12.14
CA LYS A 22 18.41 -16.73 13.56
C LYS A 22 19.80 -16.26 13.99
N LYS A 23 20.86 -16.98 13.61
CA LYS A 23 22.25 -16.60 13.90
C LYS A 23 22.64 -15.28 13.24
N MET A 24 22.27 -15.05 11.97
CA MET A 24 22.50 -13.77 11.27
C MET A 24 21.88 -12.60 12.04
N ARG A 25 20.65 -12.73 12.52
CA ARG A 25 20.00 -11.69 13.35
C ARG A 25 20.77 -11.40 14.64
N LEU A 26 21.26 -12.44 15.32
CA LEU A 26 22.00 -12.31 16.57
C LEU A 26 23.38 -11.68 16.37
N LEU A 27 24.08 -12.02 15.29
CA LEU A 27 25.34 -11.36 14.90
C LEU A 27 25.15 -9.86 14.65
N ARG A 28 23.96 -9.47 14.16
CA ARG A 28 23.56 -8.06 14.03
C ARG A 28 23.08 -7.41 15.33
N ARG A 29 23.06 -8.14 16.44
CA ARG A 29 22.51 -7.69 17.73
C ARG A 29 21.07 -7.17 17.62
N MET A 30 20.31 -7.67 16.65
CA MET A 30 18.94 -7.22 16.39
C MET A 30 17.92 -8.01 17.20
N LYS A 31 16.94 -7.31 17.79
CA LYS A 31 15.76 -7.95 18.37
C LYS A 31 14.83 -8.45 17.26
N ARG A 32 13.97 -9.43 17.57
CA ARG A 32 12.96 -9.92 16.61
C ARG A 32 12.02 -8.83 16.11
N LYS A 33 11.71 -7.83 16.95
CA LYS A 33 10.89 -6.66 16.56
C LYS A 33 11.59 -5.81 15.50
N GLU A 34 12.89 -5.56 15.65
CA GLU A 34 13.68 -4.79 14.67
C GLU A 34 13.83 -5.54 13.35
N ALA A 35 14.07 -6.86 13.41
CA ALA A 35 14.05 -7.71 12.23
C ALA A 35 12.66 -7.70 11.56
N ALA A 36 11.58 -7.74 12.33
CA ALA A 36 10.23 -7.70 11.78
C ALA A 36 9.98 -6.43 10.95
N LEU A 37 10.46 -5.28 11.44
CA LEU A 37 10.42 -4.02 10.67
C LEU A 37 11.25 -4.13 9.37
N LEU A 38 12.43 -4.75 9.42
CA LEU A 38 13.32 -4.94 8.26
C LEU A 38 12.68 -5.72 7.11
N PHE A 39 11.88 -6.73 7.43
CA PHE A 39 11.24 -7.61 6.46
C PHE A 39 9.77 -7.28 6.18
N ASN A 40 9.25 -6.19 6.75
CA ASN A 40 7.82 -5.86 6.74
C ASN A 40 6.95 -7.05 7.21
N TYR A 41 7.41 -7.73 8.26
CA TYR A 41 6.76 -8.88 8.86
C TYR A 41 6.27 -8.54 10.26
N SER A 42 5.39 -9.38 10.81
CA SER A 42 5.09 -9.32 12.24
C SER A 42 6.22 -9.97 13.04
N ARG A 43 6.36 -9.60 14.33
CA ARG A 43 7.28 -10.27 15.27
C ARG A 43 7.06 -11.79 15.28
N SER A 44 5.78 -12.22 15.28
CA SER A 44 5.41 -13.65 15.28
C SER A 44 5.85 -14.35 14.00
N SER A 45 5.77 -13.67 12.85
CA SER A 45 6.23 -14.23 11.57
C SER A 45 7.74 -14.48 11.55
N ILE A 46 8.56 -13.56 12.11
CA ILE A 46 10.00 -13.77 12.25
C ILE A 46 10.30 -14.97 13.16
N GLU A 47 9.60 -15.08 14.28
CA GLU A 47 9.75 -16.20 15.21
C GLU A 47 9.39 -17.55 14.55
N LYS A 48 8.29 -17.62 13.80
CA LYS A 48 7.91 -18.83 13.06
C LYS A 48 8.98 -19.23 12.05
N VAL A 49 9.58 -18.27 11.34
CA VAL A 49 10.67 -18.52 10.40
C VAL A 49 11.91 -19.07 11.11
N GLU A 50 12.35 -18.43 12.20
CA GLU A 50 13.52 -18.87 12.98
C GLU A 50 13.34 -20.25 13.62
N ASN A 51 12.11 -20.62 13.95
CA ASN A 51 11.76 -21.92 14.51
C ASN A 51 11.46 -22.98 13.43
N GLY A 52 11.71 -22.69 12.15
CA GLY A 52 11.52 -23.63 11.05
C GLY A 52 10.07 -23.87 10.62
N ARG A 53 9.10 -23.14 11.19
CA ARG A 53 7.66 -23.26 10.87
C ARG A 53 7.23 -22.41 9.66
N GLY A 54 8.15 -21.70 9.04
CA GLY A 54 7.90 -20.90 7.84
C GLY A 54 8.59 -21.51 6.62
N LYS A 55 7.86 -21.62 5.50
CA LYS A 55 8.43 -22.08 4.22
C LYS A 55 9.57 -21.12 3.79
N LEU A 56 10.80 -21.62 3.79
CA LEU A 56 11.99 -20.91 3.33
C LEU A 56 12.36 -21.41 1.94
N THR A 57 11.90 -20.71 0.91
CA THR A 57 12.36 -20.94 -0.47
C THR A 57 13.75 -20.32 -0.67
N PRO A 58 14.54 -20.78 -1.66
CA PRO A 58 15.86 -20.20 -1.95
C PRO A 58 15.83 -18.67 -2.13
N ASP A 59 14.82 -18.13 -2.82
CA ASP A 59 14.64 -16.67 -2.97
C ASP A 59 14.34 -15.97 -1.65
N ARG A 60 13.61 -16.64 -0.75
CA ARG A 60 13.31 -16.09 0.57
C ARG A 60 14.56 -16.06 1.43
N VAL A 61 15.38 -17.12 1.40
CA VAL A 61 16.69 -17.15 2.07
C VAL A 61 17.59 -16.04 1.56
N ARG A 62 17.70 -15.88 0.23
CA ARG A 62 18.48 -14.81 -0.40
C ARG A 62 18.06 -13.43 0.10
N ARG A 63 16.76 -13.15 0.18
CA ARG A 63 16.25 -11.89 0.73
C ARG A 63 16.66 -11.65 2.19
N PHE A 64 16.65 -12.68 3.03
CA PHE A 64 17.14 -12.58 4.42
C PHE A 64 18.63 -12.27 4.49
N VAL A 65 19.43 -13.00 3.70
CA VAL A 65 20.89 -12.84 3.62
C VAL A 65 21.24 -11.41 3.21
N GLU A 66 20.67 -10.92 2.11
CA GLU A 66 20.94 -9.57 1.60
C GLU A 66 20.46 -8.47 2.56
N ALA A 67 19.25 -8.59 3.13
CA ALA A 67 18.71 -7.55 4.00
C ALA A 67 19.49 -7.45 5.32
N TYR A 68 19.97 -8.58 5.85
CA TYR A 68 20.89 -8.60 6.98
C TYR A 68 22.31 -8.20 6.59
N GLY A 69 22.61 -7.93 5.32
CA GLY A 69 23.93 -7.46 4.85
C GLY A 69 25.01 -8.53 4.84
N PHE A 70 24.62 -9.80 4.63
CA PHE A 70 25.54 -10.91 4.40
C PHE A 70 25.61 -11.23 2.90
N THR A 71 26.70 -11.87 2.48
CA THR A 71 26.78 -12.54 1.17
C THR A 71 26.29 -13.99 1.28
N MET A 72 25.93 -14.60 0.16
CA MET A 72 25.53 -16.01 0.16
C MET A 72 26.67 -16.93 0.62
N ASN A 73 27.92 -16.60 0.30
CA ASN A 73 29.08 -17.36 0.77
C ASN A 73 29.21 -17.30 2.29
N GLN A 74 29.07 -16.11 2.88
CA GLN A 74 29.06 -15.94 4.35
C GLN A 74 27.91 -16.70 5.01
N PHE A 75 26.75 -16.79 4.35
CA PHE A 75 25.63 -17.60 4.82
C PHE A 75 25.95 -19.10 4.79
N LEU A 76 26.63 -19.59 3.75
CA LEU A 76 27.08 -20.98 3.67
C LEU A 76 28.17 -21.29 4.71
N ASP A 77 29.13 -20.39 4.90
CA ASP A 77 30.16 -20.52 5.94
C ASP A 77 29.54 -20.54 7.34
N LEU A 78 28.53 -19.69 7.57
CA LEU A 78 27.74 -19.71 8.81
C LEU A 78 26.99 -21.03 9.00
N LYS A 79 26.47 -21.63 7.91
CA LYS A 79 25.81 -22.95 7.97
C LYS A 79 26.78 -24.08 8.31
N LEU A 80 28.01 -23.99 7.82
CA LEU A 80 29.07 -24.98 8.04
C LEU A 80 29.86 -24.75 9.34
N GLY A 81 29.56 -23.69 10.09
CA GLY A 81 30.30 -23.34 11.31
C GLY A 81 31.71 -22.79 11.05
N LYS A 82 32.00 -22.36 9.82
CA LYS A 82 33.31 -21.83 9.39
C LYS A 82 33.42 -20.31 9.52
N LEU A 83 32.38 -19.65 10.03
CA LEU A 83 32.38 -18.20 10.19
C LEU A 83 33.28 -17.82 11.39
N PRO A 84 34.24 -16.89 11.25
CA PRO A 84 35.13 -16.51 12.34
C PRO A 84 34.38 -16.00 13.58
N ASP A 85 34.92 -16.29 14.76
CA ASP A 85 34.42 -15.73 16.00
C ASP A 85 34.52 -14.20 15.99
N GLY A 86 33.43 -13.53 16.39
CA GLY A 86 33.35 -12.06 16.37
C GLY A 86 33.06 -11.45 15.00
N PHE A 87 32.73 -12.23 13.96
CA PHE A 87 32.34 -11.71 12.65
C PHE A 87 31.23 -10.65 12.76
N GLN A 88 31.47 -9.48 12.20
CA GLN A 88 30.46 -8.44 12.02
C GLN A 88 30.18 -8.24 10.53
N PRO A 89 28.90 -8.21 10.10
CA PRO A 89 28.58 -8.03 8.69
C PRO A 89 28.99 -6.63 8.22
N THR A 90 29.70 -6.58 7.10
CA THR A 90 30.39 -5.39 6.58
C THR A 90 29.42 -4.33 6.03
N ALA A 91 28.27 -4.75 5.47
CA ALA A 91 27.27 -3.83 4.95
C ALA A 91 26.34 -3.34 6.08
N ALA A 92 25.74 -2.16 5.97
CA ALA A 92 24.62 -1.77 6.84
C ALA A 92 23.34 -2.53 6.40
N PRO A 93 22.40 -2.87 7.31
CA PRO A 93 21.11 -3.41 6.91
C PRO A 93 20.36 -2.38 6.05
N LYS A 94 19.56 -2.84 5.08
CA LYS A 94 18.73 -1.93 4.25
C LYS A 94 17.84 -1.09 5.18
N LYS A 95 17.98 0.24 5.15
CA LYS A 95 17.15 1.15 5.97
C LYS A 95 15.69 1.01 5.58
N ILE A 96 14.82 0.71 6.55
CA ILE A 96 13.37 0.73 6.35
C ILE A 96 12.93 2.18 6.37
N ARG A 97 12.19 2.62 5.34
CA ARG A 97 11.48 3.90 5.40
C ARG A 97 10.28 3.74 6.33
N ILE A 98 10.48 4.01 7.61
CA ILE A 98 9.36 4.19 8.54
C ILE A 98 8.78 5.56 8.22
N ILE A 99 7.56 5.58 7.66
CA ILE A 99 6.82 6.82 7.48
C ILE A 99 6.26 7.17 8.86
N GLU A 100 6.85 8.13 9.55
CA GLU A 100 6.30 8.67 10.79
C GLU A 100 4.96 9.39 10.50
N HIS A 101 4.04 9.34 11.48
CA HIS A 101 2.71 9.98 11.40
C HIS A 101 1.86 9.62 10.17
N VAL A 102 1.80 8.34 9.79
CA VAL A 102 0.93 7.84 8.72
C VAL A 102 -0.52 8.33 8.85
N GLU A 103 -1.02 8.37 10.09
CA GLU A 103 -2.38 8.79 10.41
C GLU A 103 -2.68 10.26 10.08
N LEU A 104 -1.66 11.13 9.98
CA LEU A 104 -1.84 12.53 9.59
C LEU A 104 -1.98 12.70 8.07
N ARG A 105 -1.52 11.73 7.28
CA ARG A 105 -1.52 11.86 5.82
C ARG A 105 -2.94 11.77 5.25
N ARG A 106 -3.27 12.73 4.38
CA ARG A 106 -4.56 12.76 3.67
C ARG A 106 -4.86 11.46 2.91
N SER A 107 -3.84 10.78 2.35
CA SER A 107 -4.01 9.52 1.61
C SER A 107 -4.60 8.36 2.42
N TYR A 108 -4.46 8.41 3.75
CA TYR A 108 -5.03 7.42 4.68
C TYR A 108 -6.41 7.82 5.20
N LYS A 109 -6.82 9.10 5.00
CA LYS A 109 -8.12 9.61 5.41
C LYS A 109 -9.06 9.64 4.20
N LYS A 110 -10.23 9.00 4.32
CA LYS A 110 -11.32 9.15 3.34
C LYS A 110 -12.25 10.27 3.80
N LEU A 111 -11.88 11.51 3.52
CA LEU A 111 -12.69 12.67 3.86
C LEU A 111 -13.24 13.26 2.56
N ILE A 112 -14.48 12.89 2.23
CA ILE A 112 -15.18 13.39 1.05
C ILE A 112 -15.81 14.73 1.42
N THR A 113 -15.23 15.81 0.90
CA THR A 113 -15.78 17.17 1.07
C THR A 113 -16.80 17.47 -0.03
N ASP A 114 -17.54 18.57 0.11
CA ASP A 114 -18.52 18.97 -0.89
C ASP A 114 -17.86 19.45 -2.20
N GLU A 115 -16.63 19.96 -2.15
CA GLU A 115 -15.80 20.24 -3.32
C GLU A 115 -15.51 18.97 -4.12
N VAL A 116 -15.14 17.88 -3.43
CA VAL A 116 -14.89 16.58 -4.07
C VAL A 116 -16.16 16.06 -4.74
N ARG A 117 -17.31 16.19 -4.07
CA ARG A 117 -18.62 15.81 -4.62
C ARG A 117 -18.99 16.63 -5.85
N ALA A 118 -18.77 17.95 -5.80
CA ALA A 118 -19.02 18.84 -6.92
C ALA A 118 -18.17 18.45 -8.13
N LEU A 119 -16.86 18.22 -7.96
CA LEU A 119 -15.98 17.77 -9.07
C LEU A 119 -16.43 16.42 -9.66
N ARG A 120 -16.84 15.47 -8.81
CA ARG A 120 -17.39 14.18 -9.25
C ARG A 120 -18.66 14.37 -10.08
N MET A 121 -19.54 15.29 -9.66
CA MET A 121 -20.75 15.64 -10.40
C MET A 121 -20.40 16.22 -11.78
N PHE A 122 -19.47 17.18 -11.87
CA PHE A 122 -19.05 17.77 -13.14
C PHE A 122 -18.50 16.72 -14.10
N ARG A 123 -17.69 15.78 -13.59
CA ARG A 123 -17.20 14.63 -14.39
C ARG A 123 -18.35 13.79 -14.94
N LYS A 124 -19.29 13.40 -14.08
CA LYS A 124 -20.46 12.60 -14.47
C LYS A 124 -21.34 13.32 -15.50
N ARG A 125 -21.54 14.64 -15.36
CA ARG A 125 -22.29 15.46 -16.34
C ARG A 125 -21.66 15.45 -17.74
N LYS A 126 -20.34 15.36 -17.82
CA LYS A 126 -19.62 15.20 -19.10
C LYS A 126 -19.55 13.76 -19.60
N GLY A 127 -20.08 12.80 -18.83
CA GLY A 127 -20.05 11.38 -19.18
C GLY A 127 -18.66 10.73 -19.08
N PHE A 128 -17.69 11.39 -18.46
CA PHE A 128 -16.32 10.88 -18.39
C PHE A 128 -16.20 9.78 -17.34
N SER A 129 -15.50 8.68 -17.67
CA SER A 129 -15.02 7.74 -16.67
C SER A 129 -13.90 8.37 -15.83
N GLN A 130 -13.58 7.80 -14.67
CA GLN A 130 -12.43 8.27 -13.87
C GLN A 130 -11.11 8.15 -14.64
N TYR A 131 -10.99 7.12 -15.48
CA TYR A 131 -9.84 6.92 -16.35
C TYR A 131 -9.77 8.04 -17.41
N ALA A 132 -10.86 8.24 -18.17
CA ALA A 132 -10.93 9.29 -19.20
C ALA A 132 -10.65 10.68 -18.61
N ALA A 133 -11.21 10.97 -17.43
CA ALA A 133 -10.93 12.21 -16.72
C ALA A 133 -9.46 12.36 -16.31
N SER A 134 -8.78 11.27 -15.95
CA SER A 134 -7.34 11.30 -15.61
C SER A 134 -6.51 11.61 -16.85
N GLU A 135 -6.84 11.01 -18.00
CA GLU A 135 -6.18 11.27 -19.29
C GLU A 135 -6.33 12.74 -19.71
N ILE A 136 -7.56 13.30 -19.67
CA ILE A 136 -7.80 14.70 -20.05
C ILE A 136 -7.08 15.67 -19.09
N CYS A 137 -6.98 15.33 -17.81
CA CYS A 137 -6.22 16.12 -16.83
C CYS A 137 -4.69 15.89 -16.91
N GLY A 138 -4.19 14.96 -17.73
CA GLY A 138 -2.76 14.62 -17.80
C GLY A 138 -2.21 13.96 -16.53
N TRP A 139 -3.04 13.20 -15.81
CA TRP A 139 -2.68 12.54 -14.55
C TRP A 139 -2.71 11.02 -14.67
N CYS A 140 -2.02 10.35 -13.73
CA CYS A 140 -2.09 8.89 -13.69
C CYS A 140 -3.51 8.41 -13.40
N SER A 141 -3.87 7.25 -13.94
CA SER A 141 -5.24 6.68 -13.94
C SER A 141 -5.91 6.59 -12.56
N ALA A 142 -5.13 6.48 -11.49
CA ALA A 142 -5.63 6.40 -10.12
C ALA A 142 -5.92 7.78 -9.48
N THR A 143 -5.44 8.88 -10.05
CA THR A 143 -5.46 10.21 -9.42
C THR A 143 -6.88 10.71 -9.21
N ILE A 144 -7.71 10.70 -10.25
CA ILE A 144 -9.12 11.13 -10.13
C ILE A 144 -9.87 10.24 -9.15
N GLY A 145 -9.62 8.93 -9.16
CA GLY A 145 -10.23 8.02 -8.19
C GLY A 145 -9.85 8.34 -6.74
N HIS A 146 -8.59 8.68 -6.47
CA HIS A 146 -8.14 9.08 -5.14
C HIS A 146 -8.69 10.45 -4.70
N ILE A 147 -8.81 11.40 -5.64
CA ILE A 147 -9.45 12.70 -5.39
C ILE A 147 -10.91 12.49 -5.02
N GLU A 148 -11.67 11.74 -5.82
CA GLU A 148 -13.11 11.50 -5.59
C GLU A 148 -13.40 10.73 -4.30
N GLN A 149 -12.45 9.91 -3.84
CA GLN A 149 -12.53 9.23 -2.55
C GLN A 149 -12.10 10.11 -1.36
N GLY A 150 -11.70 11.35 -1.61
CA GLY A 150 -11.25 12.29 -0.58
C GLY A 150 -9.87 11.99 0.00
N ARG A 151 -9.08 11.11 -0.66
CA ARG A 151 -7.72 10.71 -0.22
C ARG A 151 -6.64 11.68 -0.67
N ILE A 152 -6.99 12.63 -1.53
CA ILE A 152 -6.10 13.68 -2.01
C ILE A 152 -6.69 15.02 -1.60
N GLU A 153 -5.82 15.91 -1.12
CA GLU A 153 -6.20 17.28 -0.79
C GLU A 153 -6.41 18.08 -2.08
N LEU A 154 -7.55 18.78 -2.14
CA LEU A 154 -7.92 19.65 -3.24
C LEU A 154 -7.41 21.06 -2.94
N THR A 155 -6.28 21.41 -3.55
CA THR A 155 -5.82 22.80 -3.62
C THR A 155 -6.62 23.56 -4.68
N GLU A 156 -6.71 24.89 -4.55
CA GLU A 156 -7.42 25.73 -5.51
C GLU A 156 -6.86 25.56 -6.95
N GLU A 157 -5.55 25.40 -7.09
CA GLU A 157 -4.88 25.12 -8.37
C GLU A 157 -5.38 23.82 -9.02
N ARG A 158 -5.56 22.76 -8.22
CA ARG A 158 -6.08 21.48 -8.71
C ARG A 158 -7.54 21.58 -9.13
N ILE A 159 -8.34 22.33 -8.37
CA ILE A 159 -9.74 22.60 -8.73
C ILE A 159 -9.77 23.33 -10.08
N LYS A 160 -8.99 24.40 -10.23
CA LYS A 160 -8.88 25.17 -11.49
C LYS A 160 -8.49 24.27 -12.67
N HIS A 161 -7.47 23.43 -12.49
CA HIS A 161 -7.00 22.51 -13.51
C HIS A 161 -8.10 21.53 -13.96
N ILE A 162 -8.77 20.87 -13.01
CA ILE A 162 -9.83 19.90 -13.30
C ILE A 162 -11.01 20.57 -14.00
N LEU A 163 -11.44 21.74 -13.51
CA LEU A 163 -12.54 22.49 -14.11
C LEU A 163 -12.20 22.94 -15.53
N GLY A 164 -10.99 23.45 -15.75
CA GLY A 164 -10.51 23.81 -17.09
C GLY A 164 -10.49 22.62 -18.04
N ALA A 165 -10.01 21.46 -17.58
CA ALA A 165 -10.02 20.21 -18.33
C ALA A 165 -11.45 19.73 -18.67
N TYR A 166 -12.41 19.94 -17.76
CA TYR A 166 -13.80 19.56 -17.99
C TYR A 166 -14.61 20.63 -18.76
N GLY A 167 -14.06 21.83 -18.93
CA GLY A 167 -14.72 22.96 -19.58
C GLY A 167 -15.78 23.63 -18.70
N PHE A 168 -15.51 23.79 -17.40
CA PHE A 168 -16.33 24.53 -16.44
C PHE A 168 -15.55 25.69 -15.81
N THR A 169 -16.28 26.67 -15.29
CA THR A 169 -15.73 27.83 -14.60
C THR A 169 -15.72 27.61 -13.07
N LEU A 170 -14.85 28.36 -12.38
CA LEU A 170 -14.84 28.40 -10.91
C LEU A 170 -16.18 28.89 -10.33
N LYS A 171 -16.86 29.81 -11.02
CA LYS A 171 -18.14 30.35 -10.58
C LYS A 171 -19.20 29.25 -10.50
N GLU A 172 -19.36 28.48 -11.56
CA GLU A 172 -20.27 27.33 -11.60
C GLU A 172 -19.91 26.30 -10.52
N PHE A 173 -18.62 26.09 -10.28
CA PHE A 173 -18.15 25.20 -9.23
C PHE A 173 -18.59 25.66 -7.83
N TYR A 174 -18.34 26.91 -7.46
CA TYR A 174 -18.74 27.42 -6.14
C TYR A 174 -20.26 27.53 -5.99
N GLU A 175 -20.99 27.84 -7.06
CA GLU A 175 -22.45 27.77 -7.08
C GLU A 175 -22.94 26.35 -6.80
N SER A 176 -22.32 25.33 -7.43
CA SER A 176 -22.64 23.93 -7.16
C SER A 176 -22.36 23.54 -5.71
N VAL A 177 -21.22 23.94 -5.15
CA VAL A 177 -20.86 23.65 -3.75
C VAL A 177 -21.84 24.34 -2.80
N ARG A 178 -22.20 25.61 -3.07
CA ARG A 178 -23.13 26.40 -2.25
C ARG A 178 -24.56 25.91 -2.33
N SER A 179 -25.01 25.45 -3.51
CA SER A 179 -26.38 24.99 -3.72
C SER A 179 -26.77 23.85 -2.79
N GLY A 180 -25.79 23.09 -2.28
CA GLY A 180 -26.02 21.97 -1.37
C GLY A 180 -26.84 20.83 -1.99
N ILE A 181 -27.23 20.94 -3.27
CA ILE A 181 -27.98 19.91 -3.98
C ILE A 181 -27.02 18.78 -4.24
N LYS A 182 -27.16 17.72 -3.45
CA LYS A 182 -26.43 16.48 -3.64
C LYS A 182 -27.11 15.69 -4.75
N ARG A 183 -26.85 16.10 -5.98
CA ARG A 183 -27.44 15.51 -7.19
C ARG A 183 -27.31 13.98 -7.23
N GLU A 184 -26.21 13.43 -6.70
CA GLU A 184 -26.03 11.98 -6.59
C GLU A 184 -27.07 11.32 -5.67
N GLU A 185 -27.41 11.94 -4.54
CA GLU A 185 -28.47 11.43 -3.64
C GLU A 185 -29.84 11.47 -4.34
N VAL A 186 -30.12 12.56 -5.06
CA VAL A 186 -31.36 12.71 -5.84
C VAL A 186 -31.43 11.66 -6.98
N GLU A 187 -30.34 11.47 -7.73
CA GLU A 187 -30.25 10.47 -8.80
C GLU A 187 -30.47 9.05 -8.25
N ASP A 188 -29.83 8.71 -7.12
CA ASP A 188 -29.99 7.41 -6.47
C ASP A 188 -31.42 7.19 -5.94
N GLU A 189 -32.06 8.22 -5.39
CA GLU A 189 -33.46 8.18 -4.96
C GLU A 189 -34.41 7.99 -6.14
N CYS A 190 -34.22 8.74 -7.23
CA CYS A 190 -34.99 8.58 -8.46
C CYS A 190 -34.85 7.16 -9.01
N LEU A 191 -33.64 6.60 -9.06
CA LEU A 191 -33.40 5.23 -9.51
C LEU A 191 -34.13 4.21 -8.64
N LYS A 192 -34.11 4.36 -7.31
CA LYS A 192 -34.84 3.47 -6.38
C LYS A 192 -36.35 3.56 -6.58
N LEU A 193 -36.88 4.75 -6.87
CA LEU A 193 -38.31 4.93 -7.18
C LEU A 193 -38.67 4.24 -8.49
N ILE A 194 -37.87 4.47 -9.54
CA ILE A 194 -38.06 3.87 -10.87
C ILE A 194 -38.07 2.34 -10.79
N GLN A 195 -37.16 1.74 -10.02
CA GLN A 195 -37.08 0.29 -9.83
C GLN A 195 -38.31 -0.35 -9.15
N ARG A 196 -39.16 0.46 -8.50
CA ARG A 196 -40.36 -0.01 -7.79
C ARG A 196 -41.65 0.21 -8.58
N LEU A 197 -41.59 0.90 -9.73
CA LEU A 197 -42.76 1.15 -10.56
C LEU A 197 -43.17 -0.11 -11.31
N ASP A 198 -44.48 -0.30 -11.51
CA ASP A 198 -45.02 -1.25 -12.47
C ASP A 198 -44.85 -0.72 -13.90
N ASP A 199 -44.89 -1.62 -14.89
CA ASP A 199 -44.61 -1.31 -16.30
C ASP A 199 -45.48 -0.17 -16.86
N THR A 200 -46.74 -0.08 -16.43
CA THR A 200 -47.66 0.98 -16.87
C THR A 200 -47.20 2.35 -16.40
N ARG A 201 -46.82 2.46 -15.12
CA ARG A 201 -46.31 3.71 -14.54
C ARG A 201 -44.92 4.05 -15.07
N LEU A 202 -44.09 3.05 -15.32
CA LEU A 202 -42.76 3.24 -15.90
C LEU A 202 -42.84 3.86 -17.30
N LEU A 203 -43.76 3.38 -18.15
CA LEU A 203 -44.01 3.95 -19.48
C LEU A 203 -44.52 5.39 -19.40
N ALA A 204 -45.38 5.72 -18.44
CA ALA A 204 -45.85 7.08 -18.23
C ALA A 204 -44.70 8.03 -17.83
N VAL A 205 -43.85 7.59 -16.90
CA VAL A 205 -42.66 8.37 -16.48
C VAL A 205 -41.67 8.55 -17.64
N LYS A 206 -41.43 7.50 -18.44
CA LYS A 206 -40.60 7.60 -19.65
C LYS A 206 -41.10 8.70 -20.59
N GLY A 207 -42.41 8.74 -20.86
CA GLY A 207 -43.01 9.74 -21.73
C GLY A 207 -42.95 11.18 -21.18
N ILE A 208 -42.84 11.35 -19.87
CA ILE A 208 -42.60 12.66 -19.24
C ILE A 208 -41.12 13.04 -19.36
N LEU A 209 -40.21 12.10 -19.07
CA LEU A 209 -38.76 12.32 -19.15
C LEU A 209 -38.28 12.63 -20.57
N GLU A 210 -38.89 12.04 -21.60
CA GLU A 210 -38.58 12.31 -23.02
C GLU A 210 -39.05 13.69 -23.50
N LYS A 211 -39.89 14.39 -22.72
CA LYS A 211 -40.45 15.70 -23.09
C LYS A 211 -39.74 16.90 -22.44
N PHE A 212 -38.77 16.67 -21.56
CA PHE A 212 -37.91 17.72 -20.99
C PHE A 212 -36.74 18.04 -21.92
#